data_AF-A0A7V9BSR3-F1
#
_entry.id   AF-A0A7V9BSR3-F1
#
_cell.length_a   1.000
_cell.length_b   1.000
_cell.length_c   1.000
_cell.angle_alpha   90.00
_cell.angle_beta   90.00
_cell.angle_gamma   90.00
#
_symmetry.space_group_name_H-M   'P 1'
#
loop_
_entity.id
_entity.type
_entity.pdbx_description
1 polymer ?
#
loop_
_entity_poly.entity_id
_entity_poly.type
_entity_poly.pdbx_seq_one_letter_code
_entity_poly.pdbx_strand_id
1 'polypeptide(L)'
;VPEIPYQDEVGAFLGPGGRASPGATGEGLSHLAVLDLGSSGRAAVAADWLEDARTPARAWLDAPDEVPGELSTPGGSRVWATASAACGLLALKRDPGARAIDLLRGEADLEGRFTGGAYPTFAAAGAYWLAEGPETEMAEWALRWARTNEEEWWGPWELATALTFWAAAGIPPDHPSVDSFADELRDAPPSEGWVDDPGLTLRAVELLDRFDSRP
;
A
#
# COMPACT_ATOMS: atom_id res chain seq x y z
N VAL A 1 17.51 -17.07 -10.59
CA VAL A 1 16.60 -15.91 -10.54
C VAL A 1 16.99 -15.14 -9.29
N PRO A 2 17.21 -13.81 -9.35
CA PRO A 2 17.53 -13.04 -8.14
C PRO A 2 16.45 -13.23 -7.07
N GLU A 3 16.88 -13.27 -5.81
CA GLU A 3 15.95 -13.25 -4.67
C GLU A 3 15.41 -11.84 -4.50
N ILE A 4 14.10 -11.71 -4.28
CA ILE A 4 13.49 -10.43 -3.90
C ILE A 4 13.53 -10.37 -2.38
N PRO A 5 14.05 -9.27 -1.78
CA PRO A 5 14.06 -9.12 -0.34
C PRO A 5 12.68 -9.37 0.27
N TYR A 6 12.65 -10.07 1.40
CA TYR A 6 11.44 -10.36 2.18
C TYR A 6 10.37 -11.21 1.47
N GLN A 7 10.64 -11.76 0.29
CA GLN A 7 9.78 -12.76 -0.33
C GLN A 7 10.24 -14.17 0.07
N ASP A 8 9.35 -14.96 0.66
CA ASP A 8 9.64 -16.32 1.08
C ASP A 8 9.66 -17.34 -0.08
N GLU A 9 9.91 -18.61 0.25
CA GLU A 9 10.01 -19.69 -0.74
C GLU A 9 8.66 -20.01 -1.42
N VAL A 10 7.54 -19.70 -0.78
CA VAL A 10 6.19 -19.90 -1.35
C VAL A 10 5.66 -18.66 -2.07
N GLY A 11 6.41 -17.56 -2.03
CA GLY A 11 6.19 -16.33 -2.77
C GLY A 11 5.45 -15.23 -2.02
N ALA A 12 5.11 -15.45 -0.74
CA ALA A 12 4.53 -14.40 0.10
C ALA A 12 5.61 -13.40 0.54
N PHE A 13 5.23 -12.14 0.73
CA PHE A 13 6.09 -11.21 1.44
C PHE A 13 5.87 -11.32 2.95
N LEU A 14 6.94 -11.14 3.69
CA LEU A 14 6.96 -11.21 5.15
C LEU A 14 6.52 -9.87 5.75
N GLY A 15 5.64 -9.90 6.74
CA GLY A 15 5.31 -8.75 7.56
C GLY A 15 6.37 -8.47 8.63
N PRO A 16 6.16 -7.45 9.48
CA PRO A 16 7.07 -7.06 10.57
C PRO A 16 7.45 -8.20 11.53
N GLY A 17 6.57 -9.18 11.73
CA GLY A 17 6.83 -10.35 12.57
C GLY A 17 7.66 -11.45 11.87
N GLY A 18 8.05 -11.23 10.61
CA GLY A 18 8.82 -12.17 9.81
C GLY A 18 8.01 -13.36 9.29
N ARG A 19 6.68 -13.27 9.31
CA ARG A 19 5.78 -14.30 8.77
C ARG A 19 5.09 -13.82 7.51
N ALA A 20 4.67 -14.75 6.66
CA ALA A 20 3.90 -14.44 5.46
C ALA A 20 2.65 -13.62 5.81
N SER A 21 2.50 -12.47 5.16
CA SER A 21 1.45 -11.49 5.44
C SER A 21 0.75 -11.09 4.14
N PRO A 22 -0.59 -11.23 4.03
CA PRO A 22 -1.31 -10.69 2.90
C PRO A 22 -1.18 -9.18 2.72
N GLY A 23 -1.11 -8.41 3.81
CA GLY A 23 -0.89 -6.97 3.76
C GLY A 23 0.48 -6.62 3.17
N ALA A 24 1.55 -7.22 3.70
CA ALA A 24 2.91 -7.03 3.17
C ALA A 24 3.02 -7.53 1.72
N THR A 25 2.34 -8.61 1.37
CA THR A 25 2.31 -9.14 -0.01
C THR A 25 1.61 -8.17 -0.96
N GLY A 26 0.48 -7.58 -0.56
CA GLY A 26 -0.21 -6.56 -1.35
C GLY A 26 0.60 -5.29 -1.55
N GLU A 27 1.30 -4.84 -0.50
CA GLU A 27 2.25 -3.72 -0.58
C GLU A 27 3.43 -4.05 -1.52
N GLY A 28 4.03 -5.24 -1.38
CA GLY A 28 5.11 -5.71 -2.25
C GLY A 28 4.70 -5.80 -3.72
N LEU A 29 3.49 -6.30 -4.02
CA LEU A 29 2.95 -6.28 -5.39
C LEU A 29 2.76 -4.86 -5.92
N SER A 30 2.30 -3.94 -5.07
CA SER A 30 2.15 -2.52 -5.44
C SER A 30 3.51 -1.91 -5.77
N HIS A 31 4.54 -2.18 -4.97
CA HIS A 31 5.91 -1.73 -5.23
C HIS A 31 6.50 -2.35 -6.49
N LEU A 32 6.27 -3.64 -6.76
CA LEU A 32 6.67 -4.25 -8.03
C LEU A 32 5.96 -3.62 -9.23
N ALA A 33 4.71 -3.17 -9.08
CA ALA A 33 4.02 -2.42 -10.13
C ALA A 33 4.67 -1.05 -10.36
N VAL A 34 5.09 -0.35 -9.30
CA VAL A 34 5.84 0.93 -9.39
C VAL A 34 7.14 0.77 -10.17
N LEU A 35 7.86 -0.33 -9.95
CA LEU A 35 9.13 -0.64 -10.61
C LEU A 35 8.98 -1.25 -12.02
N ASP A 36 7.77 -1.29 -12.58
CA ASP A 36 7.45 -1.96 -13.85
C ASP A 36 7.80 -3.48 -13.87
N LEU A 37 7.88 -4.10 -12.68
CA LEU A 37 8.16 -5.52 -12.46
C LEU A 37 6.90 -6.38 -12.25
N GLY A 38 5.72 -5.80 -12.47
CA GLY A 38 4.43 -6.46 -12.28
C GLY A 38 4.19 -7.70 -13.15
N SER A 39 4.92 -7.86 -14.25
CA SER A 39 4.88 -9.04 -15.12
C SER A 39 5.93 -10.10 -14.80
N SER A 40 6.72 -9.89 -13.74
CA SER A 40 7.77 -10.83 -13.32
C SER A 40 7.17 -12.13 -12.78
N GLY A 41 7.92 -13.23 -12.87
CA GLY A 41 7.51 -14.51 -12.27
C GLY A 41 7.29 -14.42 -10.76
N ARG A 42 8.04 -13.54 -10.06
CA ARG A 42 7.87 -13.32 -8.63
C ARG A 42 6.57 -12.61 -8.29
N ALA A 43 6.17 -11.63 -9.10
CA ALA A 43 4.87 -10.97 -8.96
C ALA A 43 3.71 -11.95 -9.21
N ALA A 44 3.85 -12.83 -10.22
CA ALA A 44 2.86 -13.85 -10.50
C ALA A 44 2.67 -14.82 -9.32
N VAL A 45 3.76 -15.34 -8.74
CA VAL A 45 3.69 -16.25 -7.59
C VAL A 45 3.09 -15.57 -6.35
N ALA A 46 3.49 -14.33 -6.05
CA ALA A 46 2.92 -13.57 -4.93
C ALA A 46 1.41 -13.32 -5.11
N ALA A 47 0.97 -13.03 -6.34
CA ALA A 47 -0.44 -12.85 -6.64
C ALA A 47 -1.25 -14.16 -6.55
N ASP A 48 -0.70 -15.28 -7.02
CA ASP A 48 -1.32 -16.60 -6.84
C ASP A 48 -1.44 -16.97 -5.36
N TRP A 49 -0.39 -16.68 -4.58
CA TRP A 49 -0.43 -16.88 -3.12
C TRP A 49 -1.55 -16.06 -2.45
N LEU A 50 -1.76 -14.80 -2.84
CA LEU A 50 -2.88 -14.01 -2.33
C LEU A 50 -4.23 -14.63 -2.67
N GLU A 51 -4.40 -15.18 -3.88
CA GLU A 51 -5.65 -15.84 -4.26
C GLU A 51 -5.95 -17.05 -3.37
N ASP A 52 -4.92 -17.84 -3.02
CA ASP A 52 -4.99 -19.01 -2.14
C ASP A 52 -5.19 -18.62 -0.66
N ALA A 53 -4.56 -17.53 -0.21
CA ALA A 53 -4.65 -17.05 1.16
C ALA A 53 -5.99 -16.38 1.50
N ARG A 54 -6.86 -16.15 0.50
CA ARG A 54 -8.14 -15.47 0.69
C ARG A 54 -9.09 -16.30 1.56
N THR A 55 -9.61 -15.67 2.60
CA THR A 55 -10.56 -16.30 3.54
C THR A 55 -11.91 -16.62 2.88
N PRO A 56 -12.75 -17.50 3.48
CA PRO A 56 -14.11 -17.75 3.00
C PRO A 56 -14.98 -16.49 2.88
N ALA A 57 -14.68 -15.44 3.67
CA ALA A 57 -15.36 -14.15 3.60
C ALA A 57 -14.99 -13.32 2.35
N ARG A 58 -14.11 -13.83 1.49
CA ARG A 58 -13.54 -13.12 0.32
C ARG A 58 -12.75 -11.87 0.71
N ALA A 59 -12.00 -11.98 1.79
CA ALA A 59 -11.11 -10.95 2.34
C ALA A 59 -9.79 -11.58 2.79
N TRP A 60 -8.83 -10.74 3.18
CA TRP A 60 -7.55 -11.16 3.75
C TRP A 60 -7.45 -10.73 5.20
N LEU A 61 -6.64 -11.45 5.97
CA LEU A 61 -6.48 -11.22 7.39
C LEU A 61 -5.01 -11.37 7.78
N ASP A 62 -4.44 -10.29 8.31
CA ASP A 62 -3.18 -10.32 9.03
C ASP A 62 -3.41 -10.55 10.52
N ALA A 63 -2.42 -11.19 11.16
CA ALA A 63 -2.29 -11.12 12.60
C ALA A 63 -1.90 -9.68 12.99
N PRO A 64 -2.32 -9.17 14.17
CA PRO A 64 -2.07 -7.78 14.55
C PRO A 64 -0.60 -7.36 14.56
N ASP A 65 0.30 -8.30 14.85
CA ASP A 65 1.76 -8.12 14.87
C ASP A 65 2.40 -8.10 13.46
N GLU A 66 1.64 -8.44 12.42
CA GLU A 66 2.07 -8.34 11.01
C GLU A 66 1.63 -7.03 10.33
N VAL A 67 1.00 -6.11 11.06
CA VAL A 67 0.50 -4.85 10.52
C VAL A 67 1.50 -3.74 10.83
N PRO A 68 1.91 -2.93 9.84
CA PRO A 68 2.75 -1.76 10.09
C PRO A 68 2.07 -0.73 11.01
N GLY A 69 2.87 -0.09 11.86
CA GLY A 69 2.40 0.93 12.81
C GLY A 69 1.53 0.37 13.95
N GLU A 70 0.98 1.27 14.75
CA GLU A 70 0.06 0.90 15.83
C GLU A 70 -1.39 0.87 15.32
N LEU A 71 -2.00 -0.32 15.33
CA LEU A 71 -3.43 -0.42 15.05
C LEU A 71 -4.24 0.24 16.16
N SER A 72 -4.86 1.35 15.78
CA SER A 72 -5.71 2.13 16.68
C SER A 72 -7.04 1.46 17.04
N THR A 73 -7.48 0.41 16.33
CA THR A 73 -8.82 -0.19 16.51
C THR A 73 -8.91 -1.71 16.21
N PRO A 74 -9.88 -2.42 16.83
CA PRO A 74 -10.22 -3.80 16.46
C PRO A 74 -10.61 -3.89 14.98
N GLY A 75 -10.09 -4.91 14.29
CA GLY A 75 -10.39 -5.15 12.87
C GLY A 75 -9.43 -4.47 11.89
N GLY A 76 -8.57 -3.54 12.36
CA GLY A 76 -7.60 -2.85 11.50
C GLY A 76 -6.67 -3.78 10.72
N SER A 77 -6.31 -4.95 11.27
CA SER A 77 -5.45 -5.92 10.57
C SER A 77 -6.13 -6.56 9.36
N ARG A 78 -7.45 -6.76 9.42
CA ARG A 78 -8.23 -7.23 8.28
C ARG A 78 -8.32 -6.15 7.20
N VAL A 79 -8.56 -4.90 7.61
CA VAL A 79 -8.73 -3.79 6.67
C VAL A 79 -7.42 -3.49 5.96
N TRP A 80 -6.29 -3.43 6.69
CA TRP A 80 -4.95 -3.39 6.13
C TRP A 80 -4.74 -4.51 5.10
N ALA A 81 -4.85 -5.77 5.54
CA ALA A 81 -4.60 -6.92 4.69
C ALA A 81 -5.46 -6.91 3.42
N THR A 82 -6.75 -6.58 3.56
CA THR A 82 -7.70 -6.59 2.44
C THR A 82 -7.46 -5.43 1.48
N ALA A 83 -7.22 -4.22 1.99
CA ALA A 83 -6.97 -3.04 1.17
C ALA A 83 -5.66 -3.18 0.40
N SER A 84 -4.58 -3.59 1.08
CA SER A 84 -3.27 -3.77 0.45
C SER A 84 -3.29 -4.88 -0.60
N ALA A 85 -3.86 -6.05 -0.28
CA ALA A 85 -3.99 -7.14 -1.24
C ALA A 85 -4.84 -6.75 -2.46
N ALA A 86 -5.96 -6.05 -2.25
CA ALA A 86 -6.80 -5.58 -3.34
C ALA A 86 -6.06 -4.57 -4.24
N CYS A 87 -5.38 -3.57 -3.65
CA CYS A 87 -4.60 -2.59 -4.40
C CYS A 87 -3.50 -3.26 -5.22
N GLY A 88 -2.71 -4.15 -4.60
CA GLY A 88 -1.62 -4.85 -5.28
C GLY A 88 -2.10 -5.73 -6.44
N LEU A 89 -3.18 -6.51 -6.24
CA LEU A 89 -3.76 -7.32 -7.32
C LEU A 89 -4.28 -6.45 -8.48
N LEU A 90 -5.03 -5.38 -8.16
CA LEU A 90 -5.57 -4.47 -9.17
C LEU A 90 -4.49 -3.73 -9.95
N ALA A 91 -3.40 -3.31 -9.29
CA ALA A 91 -2.25 -2.67 -9.95
C ALA A 91 -1.60 -3.61 -10.99
N LEU A 92 -1.68 -4.92 -10.75
CA LEU A 92 -1.26 -5.97 -11.68
C LEU A 92 -2.36 -6.44 -12.63
N LYS A 93 -3.50 -5.74 -12.67
CA LYS A 93 -4.68 -6.07 -13.50
C LYS A 93 -5.27 -7.45 -13.19
N ARG A 94 -5.13 -7.92 -11.95
CA ARG A 94 -5.81 -9.12 -11.43
C ARG A 94 -7.02 -8.71 -10.60
N ASP A 95 -8.09 -9.47 -10.73
CA ASP A 95 -9.34 -9.21 -10.03
C ASP A 95 -9.27 -9.71 -8.58
N PRO A 96 -9.32 -8.84 -7.55
CA PRO A 96 -9.39 -9.26 -6.14
C PRO A 96 -10.76 -9.88 -5.79
N GLY A 97 -11.75 -9.71 -6.66
CA GLY A 97 -13.15 -10.05 -6.49
C GLY A 97 -13.94 -8.88 -5.90
N ALA A 98 -15.11 -8.58 -6.47
CA ALA A 98 -15.96 -7.44 -6.07
C ALA A 98 -16.23 -7.34 -4.55
N ARG A 99 -16.36 -8.50 -3.88
CA ARG A 99 -16.61 -8.56 -2.44
C ARG A 99 -15.50 -7.93 -1.60
N ALA A 100 -14.24 -7.96 -2.04
CA ALA A 100 -13.14 -7.37 -1.30
C ALA A 100 -13.31 -5.84 -1.18
N ILE A 101 -13.65 -5.18 -2.29
CA ILE A 101 -13.89 -3.73 -2.34
C ILE A 101 -15.18 -3.35 -1.59
N ASP A 102 -16.24 -4.15 -1.74
CA ASP A 102 -17.50 -3.92 -1.00
C ASP A 102 -17.31 -3.98 0.52
N LEU A 103 -16.47 -4.90 1.00
CA LEU A 103 -16.20 -5.05 2.43
C LEU A 103 -15.47 -3.85 3.01
N LEU A 104 -14.58 -3.21 2.24
CA LEU A 104 -13.85 -2.02 2.67
C LEU A 104 -14.79 -0.82 2.85
N ARG A 105 -15.91 -0.76 2.12
CA ARG A 105 -16.82 0.40 2.12
C ARG A 105 -17.46 0.63 3.50
N GLY A 106 -17.68 -0.46 4.24
CA GLY A 106 -18.22 -0.40 5.61
C GLY A 106 -17.19 -0.04 6.68
N GLU A 107 -15.91 0.11 6.31
CA GLU A 107 -14.80 0.35 7.24
C GLU A 107 -14.37 1.82 7.28
N ALA A 108 -14.84 2.64 6.34
CA ALA A 108 -14.61 4.07 6.30
C ALA A 108 -15.53 4.79 7.28
N ASP A 109 -14.99 5.75 8.02
CA ASP A 109 -15.77 6.66 8.85
C ASP A 109 -16.21 7.92 8.09
N LEU A 110 -16.89 8.84 8.80
CA LEU A 110 -17.37 10.11 8.25
C LEU A 110 -16.26 11.14 8.00
N GLU A 111 -15.00 10.80 8.20
CA GLU A 111 -13.86 11.66 7.91
C GLU A 111 -13.03 11.11 6.74
N GLY A 112 -13.34 9.90 6.25
CA GLY A 112 -12.62 9.22 5.19
C GLY A 112 -11.49 8.33 5.69
N ARG A 113 -11.37 8.17 7.01
CA ARG A 113 -10.42 7.25 7.64
C ARG A 113 -10.98 5.85 7.58
N PHE A 114 -10.12 4.89 7.25
CA PHE A 114 -10.46 3.47 7.34
C PHE A 114 -10.09 2.90 8.70
N THR A 115 -10.88 1.92 9.15
CA THR A 115 -10.64 1.19 10.40
C THR A 115 -9.19 0.69 10.46
N GLY A 116 -8.50 1.01 11.55
CA GLY A 116 -7.08 0.75 11.77
C GLY A 116 -6.18 1.97 11.58
N GLY A 117 -6.62 3.03 10.89
CA GLY A 117 -5.90 4.30 10.76
C GLY A 117 -5.16 4.47 9.44
N ALA A 118 -3.97 5.06 9.50
CA ALA A 118 -3.22 5.54 8.33
C ALA A 118 -2.96 4.47 7.26
N TYR A 119 -2.26 3.39 7.61
CA TYR A 119 -1.87 2.33 6.68
C TYR A 119 -3.06 1.70 5.91
N PRO A 120 -4.15 1.25 6.58
CA PRO A 120 -5.36 0.84 5.89
C PRO A 120 -5.96 1.91 4.97
N THR A 121 -5.93 3.17 5.41
CA THR A 121 -6.50 4.30 4.64
C THR A 121 -5.70 4.58 3.37
N PHE A 122 -4.37 4.53 3.45
CA PHE A 122 -3.48 4.69 2.31
C PHE A 122 -3.72 3.61 1.25
N ALA A 123 -3.75 2.34 1.67
CA ALA A 123 -4.00 1.21 0.79
C ALA A 123 -5.41 1.24 0.19
N ALA A 124 -6.43 1.61 1.00
CA ALA A 124 -7.81 1.70 0.54
C ALA A 124 -7.99 2.78 -0.52
N ALA A 125 -7.32 3.94 -0.38
CA ALA A 125 -7.34 4.99 -1.39
C ALA A 125 -6.88 4.46 -2.77
N GLY A 126 -5.74 3.76 -2.82
CA GLY A 126 -5.23 3.14 -4.05
C GLY A 126 -6.16 2.05 -4.60
N ALA A 127 -6.70 1.20 -3.73
CA ALA A 127 -7.63 0.13 -4.13
C ALA A 127 -8.92 0.70 -4.76
N TYR A 128 -9.53 1.73 -4.15
CA TYR A 128 -10.74 2.37 -4.71
C TYR A 128 -10.45 3.12 -6.01
N TRP A 129 -9.31 3.81 -6.09
CA TRP A 129 -8.90 4.49 -7.31
C TRP A 129 -8.81 3.52 -8.51
N LEU A 130 -8.21 2.34 -8.29
CA LEU A 130 -8.10 1.31 -9.33
C LEU A 130 -9.43 0.61 -9.64
N ALA A 131 -10.24 0.33 -8.61
CA ALA A 131 -11.47 -0.44 -8.75
C ALA A 131 -12.63 0.38 -9.34
N GLU A 132 -12.77 1.63 -8.90
CA GLU A 132 -13.93 2.47 -9.21
C GLU A 132 -13.56 3.68 -10.09
N GLY A 133 -12.27 4.03 -10.18
CA GLY A 133 -11.75 5.12 -10.99
C GLY A 133 -11.41 6.40 -10.21
N PRO A 134 -10.81 7.40 -10.91
CA PRO A 134 -10.54 8.73 -10.36
C PRO A 134 -11.84 9.42 -9.95
N GLU A 135 -11.76 10.36 -9.00
CA GLU A 135 -12.89 11.19 -8.53
C GLU A 135 -14.03 10.43 -7.82
N THR A 136 -13.83 9.15 -7.50
CA THR A 136 -14.78 8.43 -6.63
C THR A 136 -14.71 8.96 -5.22
N GLU A 137 -15.88 9.09 -4.58
CA GLU A 137 -15.99 9.66 -3.24
C GLU A 137 -15.07 8.96 -2.23
N MET A 138 -14.95 7.63 -2.29
CA MET A 138 -14.14 6.86 -1.34
C MET A 138 -12.63 7.10 -1.52
N ALA A 139 -12.12 7.08 -2.75
CA ALA A 139 -10.70 7.33 -3.00
C ALA A 139 -10.33 8.76 -2.61
N GLU A 140 -11.10 9.75 -3.06
CA GLU A 140 -10.87 11.17 -2.77
C GLU A 140 -10.98 11.50 -1.28
N TRP A 141 -11.90 10.85 -0.58
CA TRP A 141 -12.08 11.08 0.84
C TRP A 141 -10.92 10.53 1.66
N ALA A 142 -10.44 9.33 1.33
CA ALA A 142 -9.25 8.75 1.96
C ALA A 142 -7.98 9.59 1.67
N LEU A 143 -7.80 10.03 0.42
CA LEU A 143 -6.68 10.90 0.03
C LEU A 143 -6.71 12.26 0.75
N ARG A 144 -7.90 12.86 0.85
CA ARG A 144 -8.09 14.11 1.60
C ARG A 144 -7.80 13.90 3.08
N TRP A 145 -8.32 12.84 3.68
CA TRP A 145 -8.07 12.52 5.09
C TRP A 145 -6.57 12.38 5.35
N ALA A 146 -5.86 11.62 4.51
CA ALA A 146 -4.41 11.43 4.62
C ALA A 146 -3.63 12.74 4.56
N ARG A 147 -4.05 13.70 3.71
CA ARG A 147 -3.41 15.01 3.58
C ARG A 147 -3.69 15.96 4.74
N THR A 148 -4.86 15.86 5.39
CA THR A 148 -5.29 16.84 6.41
C THR A 148 -5.03 16.39 7.84
N ASN A 149 -4.64 15.14 8.03
CA ASN A 149 -4.28 14.60 9.33
C ASN A 149 -2.78 14.43 9.40
N GLU A 150 -2.23 14.56 10.59
CA GLU A 150 -0.84 14.26 10.91
C GLU A 150 -0.85 13.55 12.25
N GLU A 151 -0.05 12.49 12.39
CA GLU A 151 0.16 11.82 13.68
C GLU A 151 1.63 11.97 14.08
N GLU A 152 1.92 12.12 15.37
CA GLU A 152 3.30 12.38 15.85
C GLU A 152 4.31 11.27 15.47
N TRP A 153 3.81 10.07 15.16
CA TRP A 153 4.60 8.93 14.72
C TRP A 153 4.73 8.81 13.20
N TRP A 154 4.00 9.61 12.40
CA TRP A 154 4.15 9.63 10.95
C TRP A 154 5.53 10.13 10.57
N GLY A 155 6.27 9.30 9.85
CA GLY A 155 7.57 9.64 9.33
C GLY A 155 7.72 9.23 7.88
N PRO A 156 8.97 9.17 7.40
CA PRO A 156 9.28 8.86 6.01
C PRO A 156 8.75 7.50 5.53
N TRP A 157 8.64 6.50 6.41
CA TRP A 157 8.10 5.18 6.03
C TRP A 157 6.61 5.23 5.72
N GLU A 158 5.83 5.99 6.47
CA GLU A 158 4.41 6.19 6.22
C GLU A 158 4.20 6.92 4.89
N LEU A 159 4.98 7.98 4.63
CA LEU A 159 4.97 8.70 3.36
C LEU A 159 5.30 7.77 2.18
N ALA A 160 6.39 7.01 2.28
CA ALA A 160 6.81 6.07 1.24
C ALA A 160 5.77 4.96 1.02
N THR A 161 5.13 4.48 2.09
CA THR A 161 4.08 3.46 2.00
C THR A 161 2.83 3.99 1.29
N ALA A 162 2.37 5.19 1.66
CA ALA A 162 1.25 5.84 1.00
C ALA A 162 1.51 6.05 -0.50
N LEU A 163 2.66 6.64 -0.82
CA LEU A 163 3.10 6.88 -2.19
C LEU A 163 3.25 5.58 -3.00
N THR A 164 3.63 4.46 -2.37
CA THR A 164 3.71 3.16 -3.05
C THR A 164 2.34 2.73 -3.58
N PHE A 165 1.30 2.78 -2.75
CA PHE A 165 -0.06 2.42 -3.18
C PHE A 165 -0.58 3.39 -4.24
N TRP A 166 -0.35 4.69 -4.06
CA TRP A 166 -0.87 5.73 -4.97
C TRP A 166 -0.15 5.72 -6.32
N ALA A 167 1.16 5.52 -6.35
CA ALA A 167 1.94 5.35 -7.57
C ALA A 167 1.50 4.09 -8.34
N ALA A 168 1.30 2.97 -7.62
CA ALA A 168 0.81 1.72 -8.20
C ALA A 168 -0.61 1.87 -8.78
N ALA A 169 -1.46 2.64 -8.10
CA ALA A 169 -2.80 2.98 -8.56
C ALA A 169 -2.82 3.97 -9.73
N GLY A 170 -1.70 4.62 -10.03
CA GLY A 170 -1.60 5.62 -11.09
C GLY A 170 -2.32 6.93 -10.74
N ILE A 171 -2.37 7.28 -9.45
CA ILE A 171 -2.85 8.58 -9.02
C ILE A 171 -1.89 9.66 -9.57
N PRO A 172 -2.39 10.74 -10.20
CA PRO A 172 -1.54 11.75 -10.82
C PRO A 172 -0.57 12.41 -9.83
N PRO A 173 0.67 12.75 -10.25
CA PRO A 173 1.64 13.43 -9.40
C PRO A 173 1.15 14.82 -8.94
N ASP A 174 0.36 15.51 -9.77
CA ASP A 174 -0.24 16.81 -9.47
C ASP A 174 -1.51 16.71 -8.59
N HIS A 175 -1.91 15.49 -8.19
CA HIS A 175 -2.96 15.33 -7.21
C HIS A 175 -2.49 15.90 -5.85
N PRO A 176 -3.25 16.77 -5.16
CA PRO A 176 -2.73 17.51 -4.01
C PRO A 176 -2.23 16.65 -2.84
N SER A 177 -2.76 15.43 -2.68
CA SER A 177 -2.25 14.51 -1.65
C SER A 177 -0.94 13.82 -2.07
N VAL A 178 -0.76 13.54 -3.36
CA VAL A 178 0.48 12.93 -3.88
C VAL A 178 1.60 13.97 -3.85
N ASP A 179 1.32 15.18 -4.34
CA ASP A 179 2.25 16.32 -4.37
C ASP A 179 2.80 16.62 -2.97
N SER A 180 1.93 16.81 -1.97
CA SER A 180 2.33 17.06 -0.57
C SER A 180 3.22 15.95 -0.02
N PHE A 181 2.81 14.68 -0.16
CA PHE A 181 3.56 13.55 0.40
C PHE A 181 4.90 13.35 -0.31
N ALA A 182 4.96 13.59 -1.63
CA ALA A 182 6.20 13.50 -2.40
C ALA A 182 7.18 14.62 -2.01
N ASP A 183 6.69 15.85 -1.83
CA ASP A 183 7.50 16.97 -1.36
C ASP A 183 8.05 16.72 0.04
N GLU A 184 7.22 16.28 0.98
CA GLU A 184 7.66 15.92 2.33
C GLU A 184 8.69 14.78 2.33
N LEU A 185 8.48 13.74 1.51
CA LEU A 185 9.43 12.64 1.40
C LEU A 185 10.77 13.09 0.78
N ARG A 186 10.73 14.05 -0.15
CA ARG A 186 11.92 14.62 -0.80
C ARG A 186 12.74 15.48 0.16
N ASP A 187 12.08 16.20 1.06
CA ASP A 187 12.72 17.11 2.02
C ASP A 187 13.15 16.44 3.33
N ALA A 188 12.64 15.24 3.62
CA ALA A 188 12.93 14.51 4.86
C ALA A 188 14.36 13.95 5.04
N PRO A 189 15.07 13.43 4.02
CA PRO A 189 16.36 12.77 4.23
C PRO A 189 17.51 13.77 4.49
N PRO A 190 18.53 13.36 5.28
CA PRO A 190 19.85 13.99 5.23
C PRO A 190 20.46 13.91 3.82
N SER A 191 21.51 14.70 3.53
CA SER A 191 22.14 14.74 2.21
C SER A 191 22.69 13.39 1.71
N GLU A 192 22.96 12.45 2.63
CA GLU A 192 23.45 11.09 2.35
C GLU A 192 22.33 10.04 2.33
N GLY A 193 21.07 10.45 2.48
CA GLY A 193 19.94 9.57 2.75
C GLY A 193 19.87 9.13 4.20
N TRP A 194 19.03 8.14 4.48
CA TRP A 194 18.94 7.48 5.78
C TRP A 194 19.99 6.35 5.82
N VAL A 195 21.20 6.65 6.27
CA VAL A 195 22.32 5.69 6.29
C VAL A 195 22.02 4.45 7.14
N ASP A 196 21.31 4.63 8.25
CA ASP A 196 20.88 3.55 9.14
C ASP A 196 19.67 2.77 8.58
N ASP A 197 19.04 3.28 7.51
CA ASP A 197 17.92 2.65 6.82
C ASP A 197 18.07 2.77 5.28
N PRO A 198 18.99 2.00 4.69
CA PRO A 198 19.21 2.02 3.25
C PRO A 198 17.99 1.56 2.46
N GLY A 199 17.08 0.79 3.08
CA GLY A 199 15.83 0.34 2.47
C GLY A 199 14.88 1.50 2.22
N LEU A 200 14.68 2.35 3.22
CA LEU A 200 13.91 3.59 3.09
C LEU A 200 14.52 4.53 2.05
N THR A 201 15.85 4.68 2.05
CA THR A 201 16.56 5.52 1.07
C THR A 201 16.30 5.05 -0.36
N LEU A 202 16.45 3.75 -0.63
CA LEU A 202 16.20 3.19 -1.95
C LEU A 202 14.73 3.37 -2.36
N ARG A 203 13.80 3.03 -1.46
CA ARG A 203 12.35 3.15 -1.72
C ARG A 203 11.94 4.59 -2.04
N ALA A 204 12.49 5.56 -1.32
CA ALA A 204 12.21 6.97 -1.58
C ALA A 204 12.70 7.41 -2.96
N VAL A 205 13.91 7.01 -3.37
CA VAL A 205 14.45 7.31 -4.70
C VAL A 205 13.58 6.69 -5.80
N GLU A 206 13.19 5.42 -5.66
CA GLU A 206 12.34 4.73 -6.63
C GLU A 206 10.97 5.41 -6.79
N LEU A 207 10.37 5.87 -5.68
CA LEU A 207 9.09 6.55 -5.70
C LEU A 207 9.18 7.96 -6.30
N LEU A 208 10.18 8.75 -5.90
CA LEU A 208 10.37 10.11 -6.41
C LEU A 208 10.69 10.09 -7.90
N ASP A 209 11.55 9.17 -8.37
CA ASP A 209 11.78 8.96 -9.80
C ASP A 209 10.46 8.64 -10.52
N ARG A 210 9.60 7.81 -9.94
CA ARG A 210 8.32 7.46 -10.57
C ARG A 210 7.38 8.65 -10.75
N PHE A 211 7.42 9.65 -9.87
CA PHE A 211 6.59 10.86 -9.94
C PHE A 211 7.26 11.99 -10.76
N ASP A 212 8.58 12.07 -10.76
CA ASP A 212 9.34 13.08 -11.50
C ASP A 212 9.48 12.71 -13.00
N SER A 213 9.47 11.41 -13.34
CA SER A 213 9.86 10.88 -14.66
C SER A 213 8.72 10.74 -15.69
N ARG A 214 7.68 11.60 -15.70
CA ARG A 214 6.66 11.57 -16.77
C ARG A 214 6.38 12.93 -17.42
N PRO A 215 6.19 12.96 -18.76
CA PRO A 215 6.16 14.16 -19.60
C PRO A 215 4.92 15.04 -19.41
#